data_AF-A0A2I0Q981-F1
#
_entry.id   AF-A0A2I0Q981-F1
#
_cell.length_a   1.000
_cell.length_b   1.000
_cell.length_c   1.000
_cell.angle_alpha   90.00
_cell.angle_beta   90.00
_cell.angle_gamma   90.00
#
_symmetry.space_group_name_H-M   'P 1'
#
loop_
_entity.id
_entity.type
_entity.pdbx_description
1 polymer ?
#
loop_
_entity_poly.entity_id
_entity_poly.type
_entity_poly.pdbx_seq_one_letter_code
_entity_poly.pdbx_strand_id
1 'polypeptide(L)'
;ALFTVFDNYYTAIFFGFIWGLLIFNLDRFIVSTIKKSDSKWKEIWQATPRIILAIIIAVVISKPLEIKIFEKEINQVLLTQKNKLTLANKEQIANQYTPEITAIQNKIIGLKQEIDDKEAETNALYETYIAEAEGRKGTKLLGKGPVYEEKREKHDASLAELQQIKTENKTKIAENETQIAALLNKQTAQINSAQPIIDGFDGLMARINALEALPWLPSFFIFLLFLAIETSPILAKLIASKGEYDFKTQDVENSVKIWVQQKENQREKLLNTDAALNEAIYNELADEKELYNYKKQKAREILQFQADAFYKSQKNIVG
;
A
#
# COMPACT_ATOMS: atom_id res chain seq x y z
N ALA A 1 -2.72 -21.06 -3.20
CA ALA A 1 -3.76 -20.41 -2.38
C ALA A 1 -4.56 -21.43 -1.57
N LEU A 2 -5.35 -22.32 -2.19
CA LEU A 2 -6.10 -23.32 -1.41
C LEU A 2 -5.20 -24.40 -0.78
N PHE A 3 -4.19 -24.88 -1.49
CA PHE A 3 -3.22 -25.83 -0.93
C PHE A 3 -2.47 -25.28 0.29
N THR A 4 -2.09 -23.99 0.25
CA THR A 4 -1.39 -23.31 1.35
C THR A 4 -2.27 -23.03 2.58
N VAL A 5 -3.58 -23.23 2.49
CA VAL A 5 -4.53 -23.04 3.61
C VAL A 5 -4.94 -24.37 4.23
N PHE A 6 -5.05 -25.43 3.42
CA PHE A 6 -5.57 -26.72 3.86
C PHE A 6 -4.50 -27.82 3.99
N ASP A 7 -3.27 -27.58 3.51
CA ASP A 7 -2.12 -28.51 3.52
C ASP A 7 -2.45 -29.94 3.07
N ASN A 8 -3.50 -30.09 2.25
CA ASN A 8 -4.00 -31.37 1.79
C ASN A 8 -4.41 -31.28 0.32
N TYR A 9 -3.71 -32.04 -0.52
CA TYR A 9 -3.92 -32.09 -1.98
C TYR A 9 -5.37 -32.40 -2.36
N TYR A 10 -6.03 -33.34 -1.68
CA TYR A 10 -7.39 -33.74 -2.01
C TYR A 10 -8.40 -32.62 -1.75
N THR A 11 -8.27 -31.93 -0.61
CA THR A 11 -9.14 -30.78 -0.28
C THR A 11 -8.91 -29.60 -1.22
N ALA A 12 -7.66 -29.33 -1.58
CA ALA A 12 -7.31 -28.26 -2.51
C ALA A 12 -7.88 -28.53 -3.92
N ILE A 13 -7.81 -29.77 -4.40
CA ILE A 13 -8.39 -30.18 -5.68
C ILE A 13 -9.92 -30.08 -5.63
N PHE A 14 -10.56 -30.59 -4.58
CA PHE A 14 -12.02 -30.56 -4.44
C PHE A 14 -12.58 -29.12 -4.42
N PHE A 15 -12.02 -28.25 -3.57
CA PHE A 15 -12.44 -26.86 -3.52
C PHE A 15 -12.04 -26.07 -4.78
N GLY A 16 -10.90 -26.39 -5.39
CA GLY A 16 -10.50 -25.82 -6.68
C GLY A 16 -11.50 -26.18 -7.79
N PHE A 17 -12.00 -27.42 -7.82
CA PHE A 17 -13.01 -27.87 -8.76
C PHE A 17 -14.36 -27.16 -8.54
N ILE A 18 -14.83 -27.05 -7.29
CA ILE A 18 -16.06 -26.31 -6.96
C ILE A 18 -15.93 -24.84 -7.38
N TRP A 19 -14.82 -24.19 -7.05
CA TRP A 19 -14.57 -22.80 -7.45
C TRP A 19 -14.52 -22.64 -8.98
N GLY A 20 -13.87 -23.58 -9.68
CA GLY A 20 -13.85 -23.59 -11.14
C GLY A 20 -15.25 -23.72 -11.75
N LEU A 21 -16.09 -24.62 -11.21
CA LEU A 21 -17.48 -24.76 -11.62
C LEU A 21 -18.30 -23.49 -11.36
N LEU A 22 -18.07 -22.83 -10.21
CA LEU A 22 -18.74 -21.58 -9.87
C LEU A 22 -18.38 -20.46 -10.85
N ILE A 23 -17.09 -20.25 -11.12
CA ILE A 23 -16.62 -19.23 -12.07
C ILE A 23 -17.16 -19.53 -13.46
N PHE A 24 -17.09 -20.79 -13.90
CA PHE A 24 -17.64 -21.21 -15.19
C PHE A 24 -19.15 -20.95 -15.30
N ASN A 25 -19.92 -21.29 -14.26
CA ASN A 25 -21.36 -21.05 -14.24
C ASN A 25 -21.69 -19.56 -14.29
N LEU A 26 -20.96 -18.75 -13.51
CA LEU A 26 -21.15 -17.30 -13.43
C LEU A 26 -20.74 -16.59 -14.73
N ASP A 27 -19.59 -16.93 -15.33
CA ASP A 27 -19.19 -16.42 -16.63
C ASP A 27 -20.21 -16.77 -17.71
N ARG A 28 -20.59 -18.04 -17.80
CA ARG A 28 -21.59 -18.51 -18.77
C ARG A 28 -22.93 -17.79 -18.60
N PHE A 29 -23.41 -17.66 -17.37
CA PHE A 29 -24.68 -16.99 -17.07
C PHE A 29 -24.67 -15.52 -17.52
N ILE A 30 -23.57 -14.81 -17.25
CA ILE A 30 -23.45 -13.41 -17.64
C ILE A 30 -23.36 -13.28 -19.17
N VAL A 31 -22.54 -14.11 -19.83
CA VAL A 31 -22.41 -14.11 -21.29
C VAL A 31 -23.72 -14.49 -21.98
N SER A 32 -24.51 -15.44 -21.42
CA SER A 32 -25.81 -15.82 -21.98
C SER A 32 -26.88 -14.73 -21.82
N THR A 33 -26.72 -13.84 -20.84
CA THR A 33 -27.67 -12.75 -20.58
C THR A 33 -27.42 -11.53 -21.47
N ILE A 34 -26.24 -11.44 -22.12
CA ILE A 34 -25.94 -10.38 -23.10
C ILE A 34 -26.79 -10.61 -24.35
N LYS A 35 -27.83 -9.79 -24.49
CA LYS A 35 -28.71 -9.81 -25.66
C LYS A 35 -28.14 -8.92 -26.75
N LYS A 36 -28.17 -9.39 -27.99
CA LYS A 36 -27.86 -8.56 -29.15
C LYS A 36 -28.97 -7.55 -29.38
N SER A 37 -28.60 -6.28 -29.52
CA SER A 37 -29.55 -5.18 -29.70
C SER A 37 -29.15 -4.33 -30.91
N ASP A 38 -30.07 -3.53 -31.44
CA ASP A 38 -29.75 -2.66 -32.58
C ASP A 38 -28.76 -1.53 -32.23
N SER A 39 -28.53 -1.27 -30.93
CA SER A 39 -27.57 -0.26 -30.47
C SER A 39 -26.34 -0.92 -29.86
N LYS A 40 -25.19 -0.77 -30.52
CA LYS A 40 -23.87 -1.24 -30.01
C LYS A 40 -23.54 -0.67 -28.62
N TRP A 41 -24.01 0.54 -28.30
CA TRP A 41 -23.84 1.15 -26.98
C TRP A 41 -24.59 0.42 -25.87
N LYS A 42 -25.80 -0.09 -26.14
CA LYS A 42 -26.56 -0.89 -25.17
C LYS A 42 -25.88 -2.23 -24.90
N GLU A 43 -25.21 -2.83 -25.89
CA GLU A 43 -24.44 -4.06 -25.72
C GLU A 43 -23.22 -3.84 -24.83
N ILE A 44 -22.48 -2.73 -25.02
CA ILE A 44 -21.34 -2.36 -24.17
C ILE A 44 -21.79 -2.14 -22.72
N TRP A 45 -22.95 -1.50 -22.53
CA TRP A 45 -23.46 -1.23 -21.18
C TRP A 45 -23.93 -2.50 -20.45
N GLN A 46 -24.52 -3.45 -21.18
CA GLN A 46 -24.84 -4.78 -20.64
C GLN A 46 -23.58 -5.59 -20.28
N ALA A 47 -22.48 -5.40 -21.01
CA ALA A 47 -21.21 -6.09 -20.75
C ALA A 47 -20.38 -5.47 -19.59
N THR A 48 -20.71 -4.26 -19.15
CA THR A 48 -19.89 -3.50 -18.17
C THR A 48 -19.72 -4.22 -16.83
N PRO A 49 -20.76 -4.80 -16.19
CA PRO A 49 -20.58 -5.54 -14.94
C PRO A 49 -19.56 -6.68 -15.07
N ARG A 50 -19.50 -7.33 -16.24
CA ARG A 50 -18.53 -8.40 -16.52
C ARG A 50 -17.13 -7.86 -16.73
N ILE A 51 -16.97 -6.73 -17.43
CA ILE A 51 -15.65 -6.09 -17.63
C ILE A 51 -15.05 -5.70 -16.28
N ILE A 52 -15.84 -5.13 -15.36
CA ILE A 52 -15.39 -4.82 -14.00
C ILE A 52 -14.93 -6.10 -13.28
N LEU A 53 -15.73 -7.17 -13.35
CA LEU A 53 -15.39 -8.45 -12.73
C LEU A 53 -14.09 -9.04 -13.30
N ALA A 54 -13.93 -8.99 -14.63
CA ALA A 54 -12.73 -9.46 -15.32
C ALA A 54 -11.49 -8.66 -14.92
N ILE A 55 -11.60 -7.34 -14.75
CA ILE A 55 -10.50 -6.51 -14.24
C ILE A 55 -10.11 -6.93 -12.82
N ILE A 56 -11.08 -7.12 -11.92
CA ILE A 56 -10.82 -7.54 -10.54
C ILE A 56 -10.11 -8.90 -10.52
N ILE A 57 -10.62 -9.87 -11.28
CA ILE A 57 -10.03 -11.22 -11.38
C ILE A 57 -8.62 -11.13 -11.97
N ALA A 58 -8.42 -10.36 -13.04
CA ALA A 58 -7.12 -10.17 -13.67
C ALA A 58 -6.09 -9.60 -12.69
N VAL A 59 -6.44 -8.59 -11.89
CA VAL A 59 -5.56 -8.04 -10.84
C VAL A 59 -5.22 -9.09 -9.78
N VAL A 60 -6.23 -9.83 -9.30
CA VAL A 60 -6.07 -10.83 -8.24
C VAL A 60 -5.18 -11.99 -8.69
N ILE A 61 -5.31 -12.42 -9.94
CA ILE A 61 -4.50 -13.51 -10.52
C ILE A 61 -3.10 -13.01 -10.91
N SER A 62 -2.98 -11.81 -11.48
CA SER A 62 -1.71 -11.31 -11.99
C SER A 62 -0.70 -11.08 -10.88
N LYS A 63 -1.12 -10.57 -9.71
CA LYS A 63 -0.18 -10.17 -8.64
C LYS A 63 0.67 -11.33 -8.06
N PRO A 64 0.10 -12.48 -7.67
CA PRO A 64 0.90 -13.62 -7.22
C PRO A 64 1.82 -14.17 -8.30
N LEU A 65 1.36 -14.19 -9.56
CA LEU A 65 2.16 -14.65 -10.69
C LEU A 65 3.30 -13.69 -11.03
N GLU A 66 3.05 -12.39 -10.94
CA GLU A 66 4.05 -11.33 -11.10
C GLU A 66 5.20 -11.52 -10.10
N ILE A 67 4.88 -11.72 -8.80
CA ILE A 67 5.87 -12.02 -7.77
C ILE A 67 6.66 -13.30 -8.09
N LYS A 68 5.99 -14.32 -8.64
CA LYS A 68 6.65 -15.60 -8.93
C LYS A 68 7.52 -15.54 -10.19
N ILE A 69 7.10 -14.81 -11.21
CA ILE A 69 7.82 -14.62 -12.47
C ILE A 69 9.09 -13.79 -12.23
N PHE A 70 8.97 -12.70 -11.47
CA PHE A 70 10.08 -11.79 -11.16
C PHE A 70 10.84 -12.16 -9.89
N GLU A 71 10.79 -13.42 -9.46
CA GLU A 71 11.39 -13.86 -8.20
C GLU A 71 12.90 -13.53 -8.13
N LYS A 72 13.63 -13.68 -9.25
CA LYS A 72 15.06 -13.41 -9.31
C LYS A 72 15.36 -11.91 -9.20
N GLU A 73 14.62 -11.09 -9.91
CA GLU A 73 14.75 -9.64 -9.95
C GLU A 73 14.38 -9.05 -8.58
N ILE A 74 13.30 -9.55 -7.96
CA ILE A 74 12.89 -9.20 -6.59
C ILE A 74 14.00 -9.55 -5.60
N ASN A 75 14.57 -10.77 -5.68
CA ASN A 75 15.66 -11.18 -4.79
C ASN A 75 16.90 -10.28 -4.94
N GLN A 76 17.21 -9.81 -6.15
CA GLN A 76 18.31 -8.87 -6.38
C GLN A 76 18.04 -7.49 -5.77
N VAL A 77 16.82 -6.98 -5.91
CA VAL A 77 16.40 -5.72 -5.27
C VAL A 77 16.46 -5.86 -3.75
N LEU A 78 15.94 -6.96 -3.20
CA LEU A 78 15.99 -7.25 -1.76
C LEU A 78 17.43 -7.35 -1.25
N LEU A 79 18.33 -8.01 -1.97
CA LEU A 79 19.75 -8.06 -1.63
C LEU A 79 20.35 -6.64 -1.54
N THR A 80 20.04 -5.79 -2.53
CA THR A 80 20.51 -4.41 -2.57
C THR A 80 19.97 -3.61 -1.39
N GLN A 81 18.69 -3.77 -1.05
CA GLN A 81 18.06 -3.14 0.11
C GLN A 81 18.69 -3.64 1.43
N LYS A 82 18.92 -4.94 1.58
CA LYS A 82 19.60 -5.52 2.74
C LYS A 82 21.02 -4.99 2.91
N ASN A 83 21.77 -4.85 1.82
CA ASN A 83 23.11 -4.26 1.84
C ASN A 83 23.07 -2.80 2.29
N LYS A 84 22.10 -2.02 1.78
CA LYS A 84 21.90 -0.63 2.19
C LYS A 84 21.54 -0.51 3.67
N LEU A 85 20.64 -1.36 4.17
CA LEU A 85 20.28 -1.41 5.59
C LEU A 85 21.47 -1.82 6.46
N THR A 86 22.25 -2.81 6.02
CA THR A 86 23.46 -3.27 6.72
C THR A 86 24.48 -2.15 6.83
N LEU A 87 24.73 -1.42 5.74
CA LEU A 87 25.66 -0.29 5.74
C LEU A 87 25.17 0.83 6.65
N ALA A 88 23.91 1.24 6.53
CA ALA A 88 23.33 2.28 7.36
C ALA A 88 23.37 1.93 8.86
N ASN A 89 23.09 0.67 9.21
CA ASN A 89 23.18 0.20 10.58
C ASN A 89 24.63 0.22 11.10
N LYS A 90 25.61 -0.23 10.29
CA LYS A 90 27.04 -0.17 10.64
C LYS A 90 27.50 1.26 10.86
N GLU A 91 27.09 2.20 10.01
CA GLU A 91 27.42 3.62 10.16
C GLU A 91 26.79 4.23 11.41
N GLN A 92 25.51 3.95 11.66
CA GLN A 92 24.82 4.44 12.86
C GLN A 92 25.48 3.93 14.14
N ILE A 93 25.83 2.63 14.18
CA ILE A 93 26.57 2.05 15.30
C ILE A 93 27.96 2.66 15.39
N ALA A 94 28.70 2.82 14.28
CA ALA A 94 30.02 3.44 14.30
C ALA A 94 30.00 4.85 14.91
N ASN A 95 29.04 5.69 14.50
CA ASN A 95 28.90 7.04 15.02
C ASN A 95 28.66 7.08 16.55
N GLN A 96 28.13 6.02 17.15
CA GLN A 96 27.95 5.91 18.59
C GLN A 96 29.27 5.64 19.35
N TYR A 97 30.18 4.84 18.79
CA TYR A 97 31.41 4.40 19.48
C TYR A 97 32.66 5.17 19.05
N THR A 98 32.72 5.68 17.81
CA THR A 98 33.88 6.39 17.27
C THR A 98 34.35 7.55 18.14
N PRO A 99 33.48 8.43 18.68
CA PRO A 99 33.95 9.54 19.52
C PRO A 99 34.70 9.09 20.77
N GLU A 100 34.23 8.04 21.44
CA GLU A 100 34.84 7.50 22.66
C GLU A 100 36.17 6.80 22.34
N ILE A 101 36.20 5.99 21.28
CA ILE A 101 37.42 5.33 20.80
C ILE A 101 38.48 6.37 20.43
N THR A 102 38.11 7.41 19.67
CA THR A 102 39.02 8.50 19.28
C THR A 102 39.52 9.27 20.50
N ALA A 103 38.67 9.52 21.50
CA ALA A 103 39.11 10.17 22.73
C ALA A 103 40.17 9.35 23.49
N ILE A 104 40.00 8.03 23.58
CA ILE A 104 40.98 7.15 24.24
C ILE A 104 42.25 7.02 23.40
N GLN A 105 42.14 6.96 22.07
CA GLN A 105 43.31 6.98 21.16
C GLN A 105 44.13 8.27 21.33
N ASN A 106 43.47 9.42 21.45
CA ASN A 106 44.15 10.70 21.70
C ASN A 106 44.85 10.70 23.07
N LYS A 107 44.29 10.06 24.10
CA LYS A 107 44.97 9.88 25.39
C LYS A 107 46.25 9.03 25.23
N ILE A 108 46.20 7.94 24.47
CA ILE A 108 47.38 7.10 24.20
C ILE A 108 48.46 7.92 23.46
N ILE A 109 48.06 8.72 22.46
CA ILE A 109 48.99 9.59 21.73
C ILE A 109 49.67 10.58 22.71
N GLY A 110 48.89 11.23 23.59
CA GLY A 110 49.44 12.14 24.61
C GLY A 110 50.43 11.45 25.57
N LEU A 111 50.11 10.25 26.05
CA LEU A 111 50.99 9.48 26.93
C LEU A 111 52.31 9.05 26.24
N LYS A 112 52.26 8.76 24.94
CA LYS A 112 53.45 8.45 24.14
C LYS A 112 54.30 9.71 23.92
N GLN A 113 53.66 10.84 23.61
CA GLN A 113 54.36 12.11 23.46
C GLN A 113 55.08 12.52 24.74
N GLU A 114 54.46 12.33 25.91
CA GLU A 114 55.11 12.60 27.21
C GLU A 114 56.37 11.76 27.43
N ILE A 115 56.37 10.49 26.98
CA ILE A 115 57.57 9.63 27.01
C ILE A 115 58.64 10.18 26.05
N ASP A 116 58.25 10.51 24.82
CA ASP A 116 59.16 10.98 23.78
C ASP A 116 59.81 12.32 24.16
N ASP A 117 59.04 13.24 24.75
CA ASP A 117 59.52 14.54 25.23
C ASP A 117 60.52 14.37 26.38
N LYS A 118 60.22 13.49 27.35
CA LYS A 118 61.13 13.23 28.47
C LYS A 118 62.39 12.47 28.04
N GLU A 119 62.27 11.60 27.04
CA GLU A 119 63.39 10.91 26.42
C GLU A 119 64.31 11.89 25.68
N ALA A 120 63.74 12.85 24.94
CA ALA A 120 64.50 13.91 24.29
C ALA A 120 65.22 14.82 25.32
N GLU A 121 64.55 15.19 26.43
CA GLU A 121 65.16 15.95 27.52
C GLU A 121 66.35 15.18 28.13
N THR A 122 66.16 13.91 28.45
CA THR A 122 67.20 13.05 29.05
C THR A 122 68.39 12.87 28.10
N ASN A 123 68.13 12.65 26.80
CA ASN A 123 69.18 12.54 25.78
C ASN A 123 69.95 13.86 25.59
N ALA A 124 69.28 15.02 25.72
CA ALA A 124 69.96 16.32 25.68
C ALA A 124 70.89 16.53 26.89
N LEU A 125 70.48 16.08 28.09
CA LEU A 125 71.32 16.07 29.28
C LEU A 125 72.52 15.13 29.13
N TYR A 126 72.32 13.96 28.52
CA TYR A 126 73.38 13.01 28.18
C TYR A 126 74.47 13.65 27.31
N GLU A 127 74.06 14.24 26.17
CA GLU A 127 74.97 14.95 25.28
C GLU A 127 75.71 16.10 25.98
N THR A 128 75.06 16.77 26.93
CA THR A 128 75.63 17.91 27.65
C THR A 128 76.76 17.51 28.59
N TYR A 129 76.64 16.40 29.32
CA TYR A 129 77.69 15.96 30.24
C TYR A 129 78.82 15.22 29.51
N ILE A 130 78.52 14.49 28.42
CA ILE A 130 79.55 13.85 27.58
C ILE A 130 80.40 14.92 26.88
N ALA A 131 79.77 15.95 26.32
CA ALA A 131 80.50 17.06 25.70
C ALA A 131 81.37 17.85 26.70
N GLU A 132 81.01 17.87 27.99
CA GLU A 132 81.86 18.42 29.05
C GLU A 132 83.11 17.53 29.27
N ALA A 133 82.92 16.21 29.40
CA ALA A 133 84.04 15.28 29.60
C ALA A 133 85.04 15.28 28.45
N GLU A 134 84.55 15.46 27.22
CA GLU A 134 85.34 15.53 25.99
C GLU A 134 85.88 16.94 25.70
N GLY A 135 85.58 17.94 26.54
CA GLY A 135 86.05 19.31 26.36
C GLY A 135 85.43 20.05 25.15
N ARG A 136 84.34 19.53 24.56
CA ARG A 136 83.66 20.12 23.40
C ARG A 136 82.79 21.33 23.76
N LYS A 137 82.19 21.33 24.96
CA LYS A 137 81.30 22.40 25.47
C LYS A 137 81.55 22.65 26.96
N GLY A 138 81.13 23.81 27.47
CA GLY A 138 81.26 24.16 28.89
C GLY A 138 82.67 24.62 29.28
N THR A 139 83.32 23.96 30.25
CA THR A 139 84.64 24.40 30.75
C THR A 139 85.78 24.21 29.74
N LYS A 140 85.56 23.37 28.71
CA LYS A 140 86.55 23.00 27.68
C LYS A 140 87.81 22.32 28.23
N LEU A 141 87.77 21.87 29.48
CA LEU A 141 88.83 21.09 30.09
C LEU A 141 88.52 19.61 29.90
N LEU A 142 89.51 18.83 29.46
CA LEU A 142 89.35 17.40 29.25
C LEU A 142 89.31 16.70 30.61
N GLY A 143 88.30 15.85 30.84
CA GLY A 143 88.21 15.00 32.03
C GLY A 143 86.95 15.19 32.86
N LYS A 144 86.89 14.45 33.98
CA LYS A 144 85.70 14.32 34.84
C LYS A 144 85.89 15.16 36.11
N GLY A 145 85.61 16.46 36.02
CA GLY A 145 85.66 17.39 37.16
C GLY A 145 84.32 17.57 37.89
N PRO A 146 84.24 18.48 38.88
CA PRO A 146 83.01 18.74 39.66
C PRO A 146 81.81 19.16 38.80
N VAL A 147 82.03 19.94 37.74
CA VAL A 147 80.98 20.37 36.80
C VAL A 147 80.44 19.19 35.98
N TYR A 148 81.28 18.21 35.69
CA TYR A 148 80.84 16.96 35.04
C TYR A 148 79.97 16.15 35.99
N GLU A 149 80.35 16.07 37.27
CA GLU A 149 79.61 15.34 38.30
C GLU A 149 78.20 15.93 38.50
N GLU A 150 78.07 17.25 38.64
CA GLU A 150 76.75 17.92 38.75
C GLU A 150 75.86 17.68 37.52
N LYS A 151 76.43 17.75 36.31
CA LYS A 151 75.68 17.50 35.06
C LYS A 151 75.26 16.03 34.92
N ARG A 152 76.11 15.12 35.39
CA ARG A 152 75.80 13.69 35.42
C ARG A 152 74.70 13.39 36.43
N GLU A 153 74.74 13.98 37.62
CA GLU A 153 73.67 13.84 38.62
C GLU A 153 72.31 14.31 38.07
N LYS A 154 72.28 15.43 37.33
CA LYS A 154 71.06 15.91 36.64
C LYS A 154 70.55 14.92 35.60
N HIS A 155 71.45 14.34 34.80
CA HIS A 155 71.09 13.27 33.86
C HIS A 155 70.56 12.04 34.58
N ASP A 156 71.25 11.57 35.62
CA ASP A 156 70.89 10.35 36.34
C ASP A 156 69.53 10.52 37.06
N ALA A 157 69.23 11.72 37.57
CA ALA A 157 67.90 12.08 38.08
C ALA A 157 66.83 12.06 36.97
N SER A 158 67.09 12.71 35.82
CA SER A 158 66.15 12.70 34.68
C SER A 158 65.93 11.29 34.12
N LEU A 159 66.96 10.44 34.14
CA LEU A 159 66.88 9.04 33.71
C LEU A 159 65.99 8.21 34.64
N ALA A 160 66.08 8.43 35.96
CA ALA A 160 65.20 7.79 36.92
C ALA A 160 63.73 8.23 36.72
N GLU A 161 63.49 9.53 36.52
CA GLU A 161 62.16 10.06 36.17
C GLU A 161 61.63 9.47 34.85
N LEU A 162 62.48 9.36 33.82
CA LEU A 162 62.11 8.75 32.53
C LEU A 162 61.72 7.28 32.70
N GLN A 163 62.45 6.50 33.50
CA GLN A 163 62.10 5.10 33.77
C GLN A 163 60.76 4.98 34.50
N GLN A 164 60.49 5.87 35.46
CA GLN A 164 59.21 5.92 36.16
C GLN A 164 58.07 6.27 35.19
N ILE A 165 58.21 7.36 34.42
CA ILE A 165 57.21 7.78 33.41
C ILE A 165 56.96 6.67 32.40
N LYS A 166 58.01 6.02 31.87
CA LYS A 166 57.87 4.88 30.96
C LYS A 166 57.07 3.74 31.58
N THR A 167 57.26 3.46 32.86
CA THR A 167 56.56 2.37 33.57
C THR A 167 55.09 2.72 33.81
N GLU A 168 54.80 3.91 34.32
CA GLU A 168 53.44 4.40 34.59
C GLU A 168 52.63 4.54 33.30
N ASN A 169 53.20 5.18 32.28
CA ASN A 169 52.51 5.41 31.01
C ASN A 169 52.33 4.11 30.24
N LYS A 170 53.25 3.14 30.33
CA LYS A 170 53.04 1.80 29.76
C LYS A 170 51.83 1.09 30.36
N THR A 171 51.63 1.19 31.67
CA THR A 171 50.44 0.64 32.34
C THR A 171 49.16 1.34 31.86
N LYS A 172 49.15 2.68 31.85
CA LYS A 172 47.99 3.47 31.36
C LYS A 172 47.66 3.20 29.89
N ILE A 173 48.68 3.03 29.04
CA ILE A 173 48.50 2.69 27.62
C ILE A 173 47.85 1.31 27.49
N ALA A 174 48.34 0.29 28.22
CA ALA A 174 47.76 -1.06 28.18
C ALA A 174 46.30 -1.08 28.67
N GLU A 175 45.97 -0.31 29.69
CA GLU A 175 44.58 -0.14 30.17
C GLU A 175 43.69 0.52 29.09
N ASN A 176 44.16 1.60 28.48
CA ASN A 176 43.44 2.29 27.40
C ASN A 176 43.26 1.40 26.15
N GLU A 177 44.27 0.61 25.78
CA GLU A 177 44.19 -0.37 24.69
C GLU A 177 43.15 -1.46 25.00
N THR A 178 43.10 -1.92 26.25
CA THR A 178 42.08 -2.87 26.72
C THR A 178 40.66 -2.28 26.65
N GLN A 179 40.50 -1.00 27.00
CA GLN A 179 39.22 -0.29 26.88
C GLN A 179 38.78 -0.15 25.43
N ILE A 180 39.69 0.22 24.51
CA ILE A 180 39.41 0.28 23.07
C ILE A 180 38.96 -1.10 22.56
N ALA A 181 39.67 -2.17 22.93
CA ALA A 181 39.31 -3.53 22.54
C ALA A 181 37.91 -3.93 23.06
N ALA A 182 37.58 -3.56 24.30
CA ALA A 182 36.25 -3.79 24.86
C ALA A 182 35.15 -3.03 24.11
N LEU A 183 35.39 -1.77 23.72
CA LEU A 183 34.45 -0.97 22.94
C LEU A 183 34.24 -1.55 21.54
N LEU A 184 35.31 -1.97 20.85
CA LEU A 184 35.22 -2.62 19.54
C LEU A 184 34.47 -3.95 19.59
N ASN A 185 34.64 -4.72 20.66
CA ASN A 185 33.89 -5.94 20.88
C ASN A 185 32.40 -5.67 21.09
N LYS A 186 32.04 -4.64 21.87
CA LYS A 186 30.62 -4.22 22.04
C LYS A 186 30.02 -3.74 20.73
N GLN A 187 30.76 -2.93 19.97
CA GLN A 187 30.35 -2.45 18.65
C GLN A 187 30.06 -3.62 17.70
N THR A 188 30.98 -4.59 17.63
CA THR A 188 30.85 -5.78 16.79
C THR A 188 29.69 -6.67 17.24
N ALA A 189 29.51 -6.86 18.55
CA ALA A 189 28.38 -7.62 19.09
C ALA A 189 27.04 -6.98 18.72
N GLN A 190 26.94 -5.65 18.77
CA GLN A 190 25.73 -4.92 18.38
C GLN A 190 25.44 -5.05 16.88
N ILE A 191 26.46 -4.93 16.03
CA ILE A 191 26.34 -5.17 14.57
C ILE A 191 25.83 -6.60 14.31
N ASN A 192 26.44 -7.60 14.97
CA ASN A 192 26.07 -9.00 14.79
C ASN A 192 24.66 -9.32 15.32
N SER A 193 24.21 -8.64 16.39
CA SER A 193 22.85 -8.82 16.92
C SER A 193 21.78 -8.29 15.98
N ALA A 194 22.09 -7.28 15.18
CA ALA A 194 21.17 -6.67 14.22
C ALA A 194 21.14 -7.38 12.87
N GLN A 195 22.22 -8.09 12.50
CA GLN A 195 22.32 -8.76 11.20
C GLN A 195 21.19 -9.77 10.93
N PRO A 196 20.80 -10.66 11.88
CA PRO A 196 19.69 -11.58 11.66
C PRO A 196 18.35 -10.89 11.39
N ILE A 197 18.12 -9.71 11.96
CA ILE A 197 16.90 -8.92 11.74
C ILE A 197 16.86 -8.40 10.30
N ILE A 198 18.01 -7.94 9.79
CA ILE A 198 18.16 -7.46 8.41
C ILE A 198 18.08 -8.64 7.43
N ASP A 199 18.68 -9.78 7.76
CA ASP A 199 18.62 -10.98 6.92
C ASP A 199 17.19 -11.53 6.83
N GLY A 200 16.41 -11.40 7.91
CA GLY A 200 14.98 -11.70 7.97
C GLY A 200 14.07 -10.70 7.22
N PHE A 201 14.62 -9.64 6.63
CA PHE A 201 13.87 -8.69 5.79
C PHE A 201 13.52 -9.32 4.43
N ASP A 202 12.61 -10.28 4.42
CA ASP A 202 12.13 -10.98 3.21
C ASP A 202 10.62 -11.35 3.30
N GLY A 203 9.87 -10.63 4.12
CA GLY A 203 8.42 -10.81 4.22
C GLY A 203 7.68 -10.48 2.91
N LEU A 204 6.42 -10.88 2.80
CA LEU A 204 5.56 -10.60 1.64
C LEU A 204 5.54 -9.11 1.28
N MET A 205 5.47 -8.23 2.28
CA MET A 205 5.49 -6.78 2.07
C MET A 205 6.81 -6.30 1.45
N ALA A 206 7.96 -6.85 1.88
CA ALA A 206 9.25 -6.52 1.30
C ALA A 206 9.32 -6.94 -0.17
N ARG A 207 8.76 -8.11 -0.50
CA ARG A 207 8.65 -8.60 -1.88
C ARG A 207 7.73 -7.74 -2.75
N ILE A 208 6.61 -7.24 -2.20
CA ILE A 208 5.72 -6.30 -2.90
C ILE A 208 6.45 -4.97 -3.17
N ASN A 209 7.09 -4.39 -2.16
CA ASN A 209 7.85 -3.15 -2.33
C ASN A 209 9.02 -3.30 -3.30
N ALA A 210 9.70 -4.45 -3.28
CA ALA A 210 10.78 -4.77 -4.22
C ALA A 210 10.25 -4.93 -5.65
N LEU A 211 9.06 -5.51 -5.83
CA LEU A 211 8.38 -5.62 -7.10
C LEU A 211 7.97 -4.24 -7.65
N GLU A 212 7.48 -3.33 -6.81
CA GLU A 212 7.15 -1.95 -7.21
C GLU A 212 8.38 -1.14 -7.66
N ALA A 213 9.59 -1.53 -7.23
CA ALA A 213 10.83 -0.92 -7.68
C ALA A 213 11.28 -1.40 -9.08
N LEU A 214 10.68 -2.47 -9.62
CA LEU A 214 10.96 -2.95 -10.96
C LEU A 214 10.22 -2.09 -12.01
N PRO A 215 10.66 -2.09 -13.28
CA PRO A 215 9.92 -1.44 -14.36
C PRO A 215 8.48 -1.94 -14.42
N TRP A 216 7.51 -1.03 -14.51
CA TRP A 216 6.08 -1.37 -14.47
C TRP A 216 5.56 -2.08 -15.73
N LEU A 217 6.25 -1.91 -16.86
CA LEU A 217 5.77 -2.35 -18.17
C LEU A 217 5.59 -3.89 -18.26
N PRO A 218 6.56 -4.74 -17.84
CA PRO A 218 6.36 -6.19 -17.81
C PRO A 218 5.16 -6.63 -16.95
N SER A 219 5.00 -6.04 -15.76
CA SER A 219 3.86 -6.30 -14.88
C SER A 219 2.54 -5.94 -15.53
N PHE A 220 2.49 -4.81 -16.23
CA PHE A 220 1.33 -4.38 -16.99
C PHE A 220 1.00 -5.34 -18.14
N PHE A 221 2.01 -5.88 -18.84
CA PHE A 221 1.79 -6.89 -19.88
C PHE A 221 1.18 -8.18 -19.32
N ILE A 222 1.64 -8.65 -18.16
CA ILE A 222 1.06 -9.84 -17.50
C ILE A 222 -0.41 -9.57 -17.14
N PHE A 223 -0.71 -8.40 -16.58
CA PHE A 223 -2.07 -7.98 -16.29
C PHE A 223 -2.93 -7.95 -17.57
N LEU A 224 -2.44 -7.32 -18.64
CA LEU A 224 -3.14 -7.25 -19.93
C LEU A 224 -3.40 -8.64 -20.52
N LEU A 225 -2.46 -9.58 -20.35
CA LEU A 225 -2.62 -10.96 -20.81
C LEU A 225 -3.80 -11.64 -20.10
N PHE A 226 -3.87 -11.55 -18.77
CA PHE A 226 -5.01 -12.11 -18.03
C PHE A 226 -6.32 -11.39 -18.35
N LEU A 227 -6.28 -10.06 -18.45
CA LEU A 227 -7.44 -9.28 -18.85
C LEU A 227 -7.94 -9.69 -20.25
N ALA A 228 -7.06 -9.89 -21.22
CA ALA A 228 -7.41 -10.32 -22.56
C ALA A 228 -8.02 -11.72 -22.58
N ILE A 229 -7.47 -12.66 -21.80
CA ILE A 229 -8.01 -14.02 -21.68
C ILE A 229 -9.41 -13.99 -21.05
N GLU A 230 -9.59 -13.27 -19.93
CA GLU A 230 -10.87 -13.18 -19.21
C GLU A 230 -11.94 -12.42 -20.00
N THR A 231 -11.55 -11.41 -20.80
CA THR A 231 -12.48 -10.63 -21.63
C THR A 231 -12.74 -11.24 -23.00
N SER A 232 -11.98 -12.25 -23.41
CA SER A 232 -12.11 -12.91 -24.71
C SER A 232 -13.54 -13.38 -25.05
N PRO A 233 -14.29 -14.04 -24.15
CA PRO A 233 -15.67 -14.47 -24.45
C PRO A 233 -16.62 -13.29 -24.70
N ILE A 234 -16.44 -12.19 -23.96
CA ILE A 234 -17.25 -10.97 -24.09
C ILE A 234 -16.91 -10.26 -25.40
N LEU A 235 -15.62 -10.09 -25.68
CA LEU A 235 -15.15 -9.47 -26.92
C LEU A 235 -15.63 -10.26 -28.12
N ALA A 236 -15.54 -11.59 -28.07
CA ALA A 236 -16.09 -12.47 -29.09
C ALA A 236 -17.61 -12.28 -29.25
N LYS A 237 -18.37 -12.23 -28.14
CA LYS A 237 -19.82 -11.99 -28.17
C LYS A 237 -20.16 -10.60 -28.72
N LEU A 238 -19.40 -9.56 -28.39
CA LEU A 238 -19.62 -8.19 -28.88
C LEU A 238 -19.32 -8.06 -30.38
N ILE A 239 -18.26 -8.72 -30.87
CA ILE A 239 -17.88 -8.72 -32.28
C ILE A 239 -18.82 -9.58 -33.14
N ALA A 240 -19.33 -10.68 -32.59
CA ALA A 240 -20.22 -11.59 -33.30
C ALA A 240 -21.50 -10.88 -33.82
N SER A 241 -21.91 -11.24 -35.03
CA SER A 241 -23.17 -10.81 -35.62
C SER A 241 -24.37 -11.50 -34.94
N LYS A 242 -25.57 -10.96 -35.16
CA LYS A 242 -26.82 -11.59 -34.70
C LYS A 242 -26.97 -12.98 -35.30
N GLY A 243 -27.17 -13.99 -34.46
CA GLY A 243 -27.47 -15.35 -34.88
C GLY A 243 -28.98 -15.61 -34.97
N GLU A 244 -29.37 -16.79 -35.46
CA GLU A 244 -30.78 -17.23 -35.55
C GLU A 244 -31.50 -17.13 -34.19
N TYR A 245 -30.82 -17.49 -33.10
CA TYR A 245 -31.35 -17.39 -31.74
C TYR A 245 -31.69 -15.95 -31.34
N ASP A 246 -30.83 -14.98 -31.70
CA ASP A 246 -31.04 -13.57 -31.39
C ASP A 246 -32.26 -13.02 -32.14
N PHE A 247 -32.42 -13.42 -33.42
CA PHE A 247 -33.59 -13.03 -34.22
C PHE A 247 -34.90 -13.63 -33.68
N LYS A 248 -34.92 -14.91 -33.32
CA LYS A 248 -36.10 -15.56 -32.72
C LYS A 248 -36.49 -14.90 -31.39
N THR A 249 -35.51 -14.55 -30.57
CA THR A 249 -35.76 -13.85 -29.31
C THR A 249 -36.32 -12.45 -29.55
N GLN A 250 -35.74 -11.71 -30.52
CA GLN A 250 -36.22 -10.39 -30.91
C GLN A 250 -37.65 -10.43 -31.48
N ASP A 251 -38.01 -11.46 -32.24
CA ASP A 251 -39.36 -11.64 -32.78
C ASP A 251 -40.40 -11.87 -31.67
N VAL A 252 -40.09 -12.75 -30.70
CA VAL A 252 -40.96 -12.98 -29.54
C VAL A 252 -41.15 -11.69 -28.72
N GLU A 253 -40.07 -10.94 -28.46
CA GLU A 253 -40.17 -9.67 -27.73
C GLU A 253 -40.98 -8.62 -28.51
N ASN A 254 -40.76 -8.51 -29.81
CA ASN A 254 -41.50 -7.57 -30.67
C ASN A 254 -42.98 -7.93 -30.78
N SER A 255 -43.33 -9.20 -30.90
CA SER A 255 -44.73 -9.64 -30.99
C SER A 255 -45.51 -9.29 -29.72
N VAL A 256 -44.91 -9.51 -28.55
CA VAL A 256 -45.48 -9.09 -27.26
C VAL A 256 -45.62 -7.57 -27.19
N LYS A 257 -44.58 -6.83 -27.59
CA LYS A 257 -44.61 -5.35 -27.59
C LYS A 257 -45.71 -4.79 -28.48
N ILE A 258 -45.86 -5.30 -29.70
CA ILE A 258 -46.90 -4.90 -30.65
C ILE A 258 -48.29 -5.20 -30.07
N TRP A 259 -48.46 -6.39 -29.47
CA TRP A 259 -49.72 -6.78 -28.85
C TRP A 259 -50.11 -5.87 -27.68
N VAL A 260 -49.16 -5.50 -26.81
CA VAL A 260 -49.39 -4.53 -25.73
C VAL A 260 -49.78 -3.16 -26.30
N GLN A 261 -49.02 -2.66 -27.27
CA GLN A 261 -49.29 -1.38 -27.92
C GLN A 261 -50.68 -1.33 -28.57
N GLN A 262 -51.09 -2.43 -29.21
CA GLN A 262 -52.41 -2.53 -29.81
C GLN A 262 -53.52 -2.45 -28.76
N LYS A 263 -53.34 -3.12 -27.61
CA LYS A 263 -54.29 -3.05 -26.50
C LYS A 263 -54.39 -1.66 -25.89
N GLU A 264 -53.26 -0.97 -25.73
CA GLU A 264 -53.24 0.42 -25.24
C GLU A 264 -53.99 1.35 -26.18
N ASN A 265 -53.68 1.29 -27.49
CA ASN A 265 -54.36 2.10 -28.51
C ASN A 265 -55.87 1.80 -28.60
N GLN A 266 -56.26 0.53 -28.44
CA GLN A 266 -57.67 0.14 -28.41
C GLN A 266 -58.37 0.74 -27.19
N ARG A 267 -57.78 0.64 -25.99
CA ARG A 267 -58.33 1.21 -24.76
C ARG A 267 -58.46 2.73 -24.84
N GLU A 268 -57.46 3.41 -25.40
CA GLU A 268 -57.50 4.86 -25.61
C GLU A 268 -58.65 5.26 -26.55
N LYS A 269 -58.81 4.57 -27.70
CA LYS A 269 -59.93 4.81 -28.61
C LYS A 269 -61.27 4.54 -27.96
N LEU A 270 -61.38 3.48 -27.18
CA LEU A 270 -62.62 3.12 -26.48
C LEU A 270 -62.98 4.18 -25.44
N LEU A 271 -62.01 4.64 -24.64
CA LEU A 271 -62.19 5.74 -23.69
C LEU A 271 -62.62 7.04 -24.38
N ASN A 272 -61.96 7.42 -25.47
CA ASN A 272 -62.30 8.64 -26.22
C ASN A 272 -63.68 8.55 -26.88
N THR A 273 -64.04 7.38 -27.41
CA THR A 273 -65.35 7.13 -28.01
C THR A 273 -66.44 7.17 -26.95
N ASP A 274 -66.24 6.51 -25.81
CA ASP A 274 -67.18 6.53 -24.69
C ASP A 274 -67.34 7.95 -24.13
N ALA A 275 -66.26 8.72 -24.01
CA ALA A 275 -66.32 10.11 -23.58
C ALA A 275 -67.15 10.97 -24.57
N ALA A 276 -66.87 10.87 -25.87
CA ALA A 276 -67.60 11.60 -26.90
C ALA A 276 -69.08 11.19 -27.01
N LEU A 277 -69.36 9.88 -26.88
CA LEU A 277 -70.72 9.35 -26.89
C LEU A 277 -71.50 9.80 -25.66
N ASN A 278 -70.89 9.75 -24.47
CA ASN A 278 -71.49 10.28 -23.26
C ASN A 278 -71.75 11.78 -23.40
N GLU A 279 -70.80 12.57 -23.91
CA GLU A 279 -70.99 14.00 -24.15
C GLU A 279 -72.18 14.27 -25.10
N ALA A 280 -72.26 13.54 -26.21
CA ALA A 280 -73.37 13.64 -27.15
C ALA A 280 -74.72 13.28 -26.50
N ILE A 281 -74.78 12.18 -25.74
CA ILE A 281 -75.99 11.74 -25.04
C ILE A 281 -76.40 12.76 -23.98
N TYR A 282 -75.47 13.27 -23.16
CA TYR A 282 -75.79 14.27 -22.15
C TYR A 282 -76.27 15.59 -22.78
N ASN A 283 -75.73 15.98 -23.93
CA ASN A 283 -76.20 17.15 -24.68
C ASN A 283 -77.63 16.95 -25.22
N GLU A 284 -77.95 15.77 -25.79
CA GLU A 284 -79.31 15.46 -26.25
C GLU A 284 -80.32 15.39 -25.08
N LEU A 285 -79.93 14.75 -23.98
CA LEU A 285 -80.72 14.70 -22.75
C LEU A 285 -80.94 16.09 -22.11
N ALA A 286 -80.03 17.05 -22.32
CA ALA A 286 -80.18 18.40 -21.78
C ALA A 286 -81.38 19.15 -22.39
N ASP A 287 -81.70 18.88 -23.66
CA ASP A 287 -82.82 19.49 -24.39
C ASP A 287 -84.14 18.72 -24.22
N GLU A 288 -84.11 17.55 -23.59
CA GLU A 288 -85.28 16.71 -23.40
C GLU A 288 -86.22 17.28 -22.33
N LYS A 289 -87.38 17.78 -22.78
CA LYS A 289 -88.41 18.36 -21.90
C LYS A 289 -88.90 17.39 -20.83
N GLU A 290 -88.94 16.09 -21.12
CA GLU A 290 -89.36 15.06 -20.16
C GLU A 290 -88.35 14.94 -19.01
N LEU A 291 -87.04 14.90 -19.33
CA LEU A 291 -85.99 14.90 -18.32
C LEU A 291 -85.96 16.21 -17.52
N TYR A 292 -86.15 17.37 -18.17
CA TYR A 292 -86.28 18.66 -17.48
C TYR A 292 -87.46 18.65 -16.51
N ASN A 293 -88.63 18.17 -16.93
CA ASN A 293 -89.82 18.10 -16.08
C ASN A 293 -89.61 17.15 -14.89
N TYR A 294 -88.97 16.00 -15.13
CA TYR A 294 -88.63 15.04 -14.08
C TYR A 294 -87.61 15.61 -13.07
N LYS A 295 -86.52 16.23 -13.55
CA LYS A 295 -85.55 16.93 -12.68
C LYS A 295 -86.20 18.08 -11.91
N LYS A 296 -87.09 18.85 -12.55
CA LYS A 296 -87.85 19.92 -11.90
C LYS A 296 -88.79 19.38 -10.82
N GLN A 297 -89.43 18.23 -11.04
CA GLN A 297 -90.23 17.55 -10.02
C GLN A 297 -89.36 17.12 -8.84
N LYS A 298 -88.22 16.44 -9.08
CA LYS A 298 -87.32 16.01 -8.02
C LYS A 298 -86.69 17.19 -7.26
N ALA A 299 -86.31 18.25 -7.96
CA ALA A 299 -85.85 19.49 -7.33
C ALA A 299 -86.95 20.12 -6.47
N ARG A 300 -88.21 20.11 -6.92
CA ARG A 300 -89.36 20.56 -6.13
C ARG A 300 -89.56 19.69 -4.89
N GLU A 301 -89.52 18.37 -5.01
CA GLU A 301 -89.62 17.43 -3.88
C GLU A 301 -88.51 17.69 -2.85
N ILE A 302 -87.27 17.93 -3.29
CA ILE A 302 -86.14 18.27 -2.40
C ILE A 302 -86.36 19.63 -1.74
N LEU A 303 -86.78 20.66 -2.48
CA LEU A 303 -87.06 21.98 -1.92
C LEU A 303 -88.21 21.94 -0.91
N GLN A 304 -89.26 21.16 -1.18
CA GLN A 304 -90.35 20.91 -0.23
C GLN A 304 -89.84 20.19 1.01
N PHE A 305 -89.03 19.14 0.86
CA PHE A 305 -88.44 18.44 1.99
C PHE A 305 -87.53 19.33 2.84
N GLN A 306 -86.73 20.19 2.21
CA GLN A 306 -85.91 21.20 2.90
C GLN A 306 -86.78 22.22 3.63
N ALA A 307 -87.85 22.70 3.00
CA ALA A 307 -88.79 23.66 3.61
C ALA A 307 -89.56 23.04 4.79
N ASP A 308 -90.03 21.79 4.65
CA ASP A 308 -90.70 21.04 5.72
C ASP A 308 -89.74 20.74 6.87
N ALA A 309 -88.50 20.35 6.57
CA ALA A 309 -87.45 20.16 7.58
C ALA A 309 -87.12 21.47 8.31
N PHE A 310 -87.05 22.60 7.59
CA PHE A 310 -86.84 23.93 8.17
C PHE A 310 -88.04 24.40 9.01
N TYR A 311 -89.27 24.21 8.52
CA TYR A 311 -90.48 24.53 9.28
C TYR A 311 -90.60 23.68 10.55
N LYS A 312 -90.30 22.38 10.45
CA LYS A 312 -90.27 21.47 11.61
C LYS A 312 -89.19 21.89 12.61
N SER A 313 -88.01 22.33 12.15
CA SER A 313 -86.96 22.83 13.05
C SER A 313 -87.38 24.13 13.74
N GLN A 314 -87.97 25.09 13.03
CA GLN A 314 -88.49 26.32 13.66
C GLN A 314 -89.62 26.07 14.64
N LYS A 315 -90.57 25.16 14.32
CA LYS A 315 -91.69 24.83 15.21
C LYS A 315 -91.21 24.22 16.53
N ASN A 316 -90.15 23.40 16.51
CA ASN A 316 -89.53 22.83 17.72
C ASN A 316 -88.73 23.86 18.55
N ILE A 317 -88.44 25.05 18.01
CA ILE A 317 -87.72 26.13 18.72
C ILE A 317 -88.72 27.09 19.41
N VAL A 318 -89.96 27.19 18.91
CA VAL A 318 -90.97 28.16 19.37
C VAL A 318 -92.09 27.51 20.21
N GLY A 319 -92.21 26.18 20.23
CA GLY A 319 -93.15 25.41 21.08
C GLY A 319 -92.44 24.42 21.97
#